data_AF-A0A1G0MZI1-F1
#
_entry.id   AF-A0A1G0MZI1-F1
#
_cell.length_a   1.000
_cell.length_b   1.000
_cell.length_c   1.000
_cell.angle_alpha   90.00
_cell.angle_beta   90.00
_cell.angle_gamma   90.00
#
_symmetry.space_group_name_H-M   'P 1'
#
loop_
_entity.id
_entity.type
_entity.pdbx_description
1 polymer ?
#
loop_
_entity_poly.entity_id
_entity_poly.type
_entity_poly.pdbx_seq_one_letter_code
_entity_poly.pdbx_strand_id
1 'polypeptide(L)'
;MLVKYYKILPCVAFAGAMSLVVSYGSAMAATSNSRSEPALYSQLEAFHGHVCAGSIFGARLGLAAKEVLKASGGTGKFTARYYDLSCPVDGIQVAAGTTYGNKALSVQDRDEHRLVLTAQGNRRSVEARLTKKAEEMGLRSRDLGNKIKVLPANAPERAAFEREVEEIYTWLKSAPVDEVVSVTTLNSKKEKR
;
A
#
# COMPACT_ATOMS: atom_id res chain seq x y z
N MET A 1 -69.81 -14.83 -39.72
CA MET A 1 -68.63 -15.70 -39.86
C MET A 1 -67.50 -14.89 -40.50
N LEU A 2 -66.31 -14.93 -39.91
CA LEU A 2 -65.12 -14.11 -40.16
C LEU A 2 -64.53 -14.27 -41.57
N VAL A 3 -64.02 -13.18 -42.17
CA VAL A 3 -62.65 -13.04 -42.76
C VAL A 3 -62.30 -11.54 -42.80
N LYS A 4 -61.58 -10.98 -41.82
CA LYS A 4 -60.13 -10.68 -41.73
C LYS A 4 -59.51 -9.77 -42.82
N TYR A 5 -59.09 -8.59 -42.35
CA TYR A 5 -58.14 -7.61 -42.90
C TYR A 5 -56.81 -8.21 -43.36
N TYR A 6 -56.10 -7.55 -44.29
CA TYR A 6 -54.73 -7.03 -44.08
C TYR A 6 -54.35 -6.03 -45.19
N LYS A 7 -54.08 -4.78 -44.82
CA LYS A 7 -53.42 -3.77 -45.66
C LYS A 7 -51.92 -4.05 -45.67
N ILE A 8 -51.34 -4.10 -46.86
CA ILE A 8 -49.89 -4.13 -47.09
C ILE A 8 -49.47 -2.70 -47.42
N LEU A 9 -48.52 -2.14 -46.68
CA LEU A 9 -47.68 -1.03 -47.14
C LEU A 9 -46.24 -1.22 -46.66
N PRO A 10 -45.26 -0.68 -47.39
CA PRO A 10 -43.94 -1.25 -47.52
C PRO A 10 -42.90 -0.64 -46.58
N CYS A 11 -41.81 -1.39 -46.49
CA CYS A 11 -40.51 -1.07 -45.93
C CYS A 11 -40.09 0.40 -46.11
N VAL A 12 -39.78 1.06 -44.98
CA VAL A 12 -38.85 2.19 -44.94
C VAL A 12 -37.71 1.78 -44.02
N ALA A 13 -36.56 1.48 -44.62
CA ALA A 13 -35.32 1.24 -43.89
C ALA A 13 -34.75 2.59 -43.44
N PHE A 14 -34.87 2.90 -42.15
CA PHE A 14 -34.11 3.98 -41.53
C PHE A 14 -32.80 3.40 -40.99
N ALA A 15 -31.70 3.76 -41.64
CA ALA A 15 -30.36 3.52 -41.15
C ALA A 15 -30.11 4.42 -39.92
N GLY A 16 -30.21 3.83 -38.73
CA GLY A 16 -29.78 4.47 -37.49
C GLY A 16 -28.27 4.32 -37.35
N ALA A 17 -27.54 5.43 -37.49
CA ALA A 17 -26.15 5.52 -37.09
C ALA A 17 -26.07 5.41 -35.56
N MET A 18 -25.64 4.25 -35.05
CA MET A 18 -25.26 4.09 -33.65
C MET A 18 -23.94 4.82 -33.39
N SER A 19 -24.04 6.05 -32.88
CA SER A 19 -22.92 6.69 -32.18
C SER A 19 -22.63 5.89 -30.91
N LEU A 20 -21.62 5.04 -30.97
CA LEU A 20 -20.94 4.49 -29.80
C LEU A 20 -20.27 5.65 -29.05
N VAL A 21 -20.95 6.17 -28.04
CA VAL A 21 -20.31 7.01 -27.03
C VAL A 21 -19.49 6.07 -26.16
N VAL A 22 -18.22 5.88 -26.52
CA VAL A 22 -17.24 5.26 -25.63
C VAL A 22 -16.99 6.25 -24.51
N SER A 23 -17.71 6.09 -23.40
CA SER A 23 -17.39 6.75 -22.15
C SER A 23 -16.06 6.18 -21.64
N TYR A 24 -14.94 6.77 -22.07
CA TYR A 24 -13.69 6.66 -21.35
C TYR A 24 -13.88 7.33 -20.00
N GLY A 25 -14.21 6.53 -19.00
CA GLY A 25 -14.05 6.90 -17.60
C GLY A 25 -12.57 7.12 -17.33
N SER A 26 -12.11 8.36 -17.52
CA SER A 26 -10.82 8.80 -17.04
C SER A 26 -10.84 8.73 -15.52
N ALA A 27 -10.40 7.60 -14.97
CA ALA A 27 -9.90 7.53 -13.61
C ALA A 27 -8.66 8.43 -13.56
N MET A 28 -8.87 9.71 -13.27
CA MET A 28 -7.78 10.63 -12.93
C MET A 28 -7.11 10.05 -11.68
N ALA A 29 -5.93 9.46 -11.90
CA ALA A 29 -5.03 9.08 -10.83
C ALA A 29 -4.80 10.32 -9.96
N ALA A 30 -5.30 10.27 -8.73
CA ALA A 30 -5.04 11.28 -7.74
C ALA A 30 -3.55 11.23 -7.40
N THR A 31 -2.76 12.08 -8.07
CA THR A 31 -1.40 12.40 -7.63
C THR A 31 -1.53 13.26 -6.36
N SER A 32 -1.81 12.63 -5.24
CA SER A 32 -1.73 13.29 -3.95
C SER A 32 -0.26 13.45 -3.60
N ASN A 33 0.24 14.68 -3.63
CA ASN A 33 1.53 15.04 -3.05
C ASN A 33 1.48 14.80 -1.53
N SER A 34 1.72 13.56 -1.11
CA SER A 34 2.29 13.25 0.19
C SER A 34 3.74 13.74 0.22
N ARG A 35 4.34 13.84 1.43
CA ARG A 35 5.74 14.31 1.60
C ARG A 35 6.62 13.75 0.49
N SER A 36 7.47 14.59 -0.12
CA SER A 36 8.43 14.13 -1.11
C SER A 36 9.11 12.86 -0.57
N GLU A 37 9.02 11.75 -1.31
CA GLU A 37 9.52 10.44 -0.86
C GLU A 37 10.94 10.51 -0.25
N PRO A 38 11.87 11.35 -0.76
CA PRO A 38 13.17 11.55 -0.12
C PRO A 38 13.10 12.06 1.33
N ALA A 39 12.21 13.00 1.64
CA ALA A 39 12.06 13.54 2.99
C ALA A 39 11.50 12.51 3.99
N LEU A 40 10.68 11.57 3.52
CA LEU A 40 10.16 10.49 4.36
C LEU A 40 11.28 9.55 4.82
N TYR A 41 12.14 9.11 3.90
CA TYR A 41 13.18 8.15 4.24
C TYR A 41 14.34 8.76 5.04
N SER A 42 14.68 10.03 4.81
CA SER A 42 15.64 10.73 5.68
C SER A 42 15.08 10.90 7.10
N GLN A 43 13.78 11.20 7.25
CA GLN A 43 13.15 11.26 8.57
C GLN A 43 13.13 9.87 9.24
N LEU A 44 12.87 8.82 8.47
CA LEU A 44 12.89 7.44 8.95
C LEU A 44 14.28 7.04 9.45
N GLU A 45 15.33 7.35 8.69
CA GLU A 45 16.71 7.07 9.08
C GLU A 45 17.08 7.78 10.37
N ALA A 46 16.73 9.07 10.51
CA ALA A 46 16.97 9.84 11.72
C ALA A 46 16.20 9.29 12.95
N PHE A 47 15.00 8.76 12.73
CA PHE A 47 14.16 8.21 13.81
C PHE A 47 14.57 6.79 14.22
N HIS A 48 14.86 5.93 13.25
CA HIS A 48 15.20 4.51 13.47
C HIS A 48 16.70 4.29 13.73
N GLY A 49 17.55 5.22 13.30
CA GLY A 49 19.00 5.17 13.42
C GLY A 49 19.74 4.54 12.22
N HIS A 50 19.01 3.92 11.28
CA HIS A 50 19.53 3.43 10.01
C HIS A 50 18.39 3.15 9.02
N VAL A 51 18.74 2.81 7.78
CA VAL A 51 17.79 2.29 6.79
C VAL A 51 17.96 0.78 6.62
N CYS A 52 16.87 0.04 6.77
CA CYS A 52 16.81 -1.39 6.46
C CYS A 52 15.49 -1.71 5.74
N ALA A 53 15.39 -2.90 5.13
CA ALA A 53 14.16 -3.32 4.47
C ALA A 53 12.95 -3.26 5.42
N GLY A 54 13.11 -3.67 6.69
CA GLY A 54 12.04 -3.61 7.68
C GLY A 54 11.56 -2.19 7.97
N SER A 55 12.46 -1.23 8.17
CA SER A 55 12.04 0.16 8.41
C SER A 55 11.34 0.75 7.18
N ILE A 56 11.81 0.43 5.96
CA ILE A 56 11.15 0.81 4.70
C ILE A 56 9.76 0.19 4.59
N PHE A 57 9.60 -1.11 4.89
CA PHE A 57 8.29 -1.78 4.90
C PHE A 57 7.28 -1.05 5.77
N GLY A 58 7.68 -0.68 6.98
CA GLY A 58 6.83 0.09 7.88
C GLY A 58 6.35 1.41 7.27
N ALA A 59 7.27 2.14 6.65
CA ALA A 59 6.94 3.42 6.02
C ALA A 59 5.99 3.24 4.84
N ARG A 60 6.24 2.23 3.98
CA ARG A 60 5.40 1.90 2.83
C ARG A 60 3.99 1.47 3.27
N LEU A 61 3.89 0.56 4.24
CA LEU A 61 2.61 0.11 4.82
C LEU A 61 1.83 1.28 5.42
N GLY A 62 2.49 2.09 6.25
CA GLY A 62 1.87 3.21 6.95
C GLY A 62 1.37 4.30 6.00
N LEU A 63 2.16 4.64 4.98
CA LEU A 63 1.79 5.65 4.00
C LEU A 63 0.62 5.17 3.14
N ALA A 64 0.72 3.98 2.55
CA ALA A 64 -0.33 3.42 1.68
C ALA A 64 -1.66 3.27 2.43
N ALA A 65 -1.63 2.72 3.65
CA ALA A 65 -2.83 2.61 4.48
C ALA A 65 -3.45 3.98 4.79
N LYS A 66 -2.62 4.98 5.13
CA LYS A 66 -3.09 6.34 5.44
C LYS A 66 -3.74 7.00 4.24
N GLU A 67 -3.14 6.89 3.06
CA GLU A 67 -3.66 7.48 1.83
C GLU A 67 -4.98 6.84 1.40
N VAL A 68 -5.05 5.50 1.36
CA VAL A 68 -6.29 4.78 1.00
C VAL A 68 -7.40 5.05 2.00
N LEU A 69 -7.11 5.08 3.30
CA LEU A 69 -8.12 5.37 4.33
C LEU A 69 -8.66 6.81 4.21
N LYS A 70 -7.79 7.79 3.91
CA LYS A 70 -8.21 9.17 3.65
C LYS A 70 -9.05 9.29 2.38
N ALA A 71 -8.60 8.69 1.28
CA ALA A 71 -9.34 8.66 0.02
C ALA A 71 -10.71 8.00 0.17
N SER A 72 -10.80 6.98 1.04
CA SER A 72 -12.04 6.33 1.43
C SER A 72 -12.87 7.13 2.44
N GLY A 73 -12.56 8.40 2.71
CA GLY A 73 -13.33 9.27 3.59
C GLY A 73 -13.20 8.95 5.09
N GLY A 74 -12.10 8.36 5.54
CA GLY A 74 -11.81 8.18 6.97
C GLY A 74 -11.68 9.52 7.69
N THR A 75 -12.36 9.68 8.84
CA THR A 75 -12.39 10.94 9.61
C THR A 75 -11.80 10.82 11.01
N GLY A 76 -11.37 11.95 11.57
CA GLY A 76 -10.82 12.03 12.93
C GLY A 76 -9.38 11.50 13.03
N LYS A 77 -8.97 11.13 14.25
CA LYS A 77 -7.64 10.55 14.50
C LYS A 77 -7.56 9.13 13.95
N PHE A 78 -6.38 8.75 13.46
CA PHE A 78 -6.11 7.38 13.03
C PHE A 78 -5.46 6.59 14.16
N THR A 79 -5.80 5.32 14.25
CA THR A 79 -5.13 4.34 15.11
C THR A 79 -4.68 3.15 14.29
N ALA A 80 -3.48 2.66 14.59
CA ALA A 80 -2.85 1.52 13.95
C ALA A 80 -2.79 0.32 14.90
N ARG A 81 -3.00 -0.86 14.32
CA ARG A 81 -2.63 -2.14 14.92
C ARG A 81 -1.70 -2.87 13.97
N TYR A 82 -0.52 -3.25 14.45
CA TYR A 82 0.48 -3.97 13.68
C TYR A 82 0.80 -5.31 14.35
N TYR A 83 1.12 -6.34 13.57
CA TYR A 83 1.16 -7.74 14.04
C TYR A 83 2.56 -8.38 14.04
N ASP A 84 3.60 -7.56 14.15
CA ASP A 84 5.00 -7.99 14.22
C ASP A 84 5.79 -6.97 15.05
N LEU A 85 6.60 -7.42 16.02
CA LEU A 85 7.44 -6.53 16.83
C LEU A 85 8.85 -6.43 16.23
N SER A 86 8.96 -5.70 15.13
CA SER A 86 10.26 -5.48 14.47
C SER A 86 10.40 -4.08 13.86
N CYS A 87 11.44 -3.85 13.04
CA CYS A 87 11.78 -2.55 12.43
C CYS A 87 10.62 -1.81 11.72
N PRO A 88 9.62 -2.47 11.09
CA PRO A 88 8.48 -1.79 10.47
C PRO A 88 7.66 -0.93 11.44
N VAL A 89 7.70 -1.21 12.75
CA VAL A 89 7.01 -0.39 13.76
C VAL A 89 7.40 1.08 13.63
N ASP A 90 8.70 1.37 13.50
CA ASP A 90 9.20 2.75 13.40
C ASP A 90 8.81 3.42 12.08
N GLY A 91 8.85 2.67 10.97
CA GLY A 91 8.35 3.14 9.69
C GLY A 91 6.87 3.52 9.74
N ILE A 92 6.05 2.72 10.42
CA ILE A 92 4.62 3.01 10.62
C ILE A 92 4.44 4.28 11.45
N GLN A 93 5.21 4.45 12.53
CA GLN A 93 5.16 5.66 13.36
C GLN A 93 5.44 6.92 12.54
N VAL A 94 6.50 6.89 11.72
CA VAL A 94 6.90 8.03 10.88
C VAL A 94 5.89 8.31 9.76
N ALA A 95 5.44 7.29 9.04
CA ALA A 95 4.60 7.46 7.86
C ALA A 95 3.12 7.67 8.18
N ALA A 96 2.56 6.89 9.11
CA ALA A 96 1.15 6.96 9.49
C ALA A 96 0.89 8.05 10.54
N GLY A 97 1.91 8.44 11.33
CA GLY A 97 1.75 9.36 12.46
C GLY A 97 1.06 8.74 13.67
N THR A 98 0.90 7.41 13.68
CA THR A 98 0.37 6.64 14.81
C THR A 98 1.53 6.13 15.64
N THR A 99 1.69 6.60 16.88
CA THR A 99 2.86 6.31 17.71
C THR A 99 2.48 5.67 19.03
N TYR A 100 3.46 5.07 19.71
CA TYR A 100 3.28 4.67 21.10
C TYR A 100 2.96 5.89 21.98
N GLY A 101 3.69 7.00 21.78
CA GLY A 101 3.55 8.22 22.58
C GLY A 101 2.18 8.89 22.48
N ASN A 102 1.54 8.87 21.32
CA ASN A 102 0.18 9.40 21.15
C ASN A 102 -0.93 8.36 21.40
N LYS A 103 -0.57 7.16 21.89
CA LYS A 103 -1.47 6.03 22.17
C LYS A 103 -2.29 5.60 20.95
N ALA A 104 -1.78 5.85 19.75
CA ALA A 104 -2.46 5.49 18.50
C ALA A 104 -1.86 4.27 17.81
N LEU A 105 -0.79 3.66 18.35
CA LEU A 105 -0.21 2.43 17.85
C LEU A 105 -0.29 1.32 18.90
N SER A 106 -0.82 0.16 18.50
CA SER A 106 -0.76 -1.09 19.25
C SER A 106 -0.02 -2.12 18.41
N VAL A 107 0.97 -2.79 19.00
CA VAL A 107 1.71 -3.88 18.36
C VAL A 107 1.40 -5.19 19.07
N GLN A 108 1.21 -6.25 18.28
CA GLN A 108 1.01 -7.62 18.77
C GLN A 108 2.03 -8.49 18.06
N ASP A 109 2.91 -9.14 18.81
CA ASP A 109 3.95 -9.96 18.19
C ASP A 109 3.37 -11.28 17.69
N ARG A 110 3.16 -11.39 16.38
CA ARG A 110 2.57 -12.57 15.71
C ARG A 110 3.32 -12.95 14.44
N ASP A 111 4.49 -12.38 14.20
CA ASP A 111 5.29 -12.59 12.99
C ASP A 111 4.52 -12.31 11.68
N GLU A 112 3.60 -11.35 11.69
CA GLU A 112 2.76 -10.98 10.54
C GLU A 112 3.00 -9.51 10.13
N HIS A 113 3.52 -9.29 8.91
CA HIS A 113 3.64 -7.96 8.29
C HIS A 113 2.27 -7.41 7.82
N ARG A 114 1.39 -7.22 8.79
CA ARG A 114 0.00 -6.79 8.60
C ARG A 114 -0.26 -5.53 9.42
N LEU A 115 -0.70 -4.47 8.76
CA LEU A 115 -1.12 -3.22 9.39
C LEU A 115 -2.63 -3.04 9.22
N VAL A 116 -3.35 -2.81 10.32
CA VAL A 116 -4.73 -2.35 10.28
C VAL A 116 -4.78 -0.90 10.74
N LEU A 117 -5.20 0.00 9.86
CA LEU A 117 -5.37 1.41 10.17
C LEU A 117 -6.86 1.74 10.25
N THR A 118 -7.28 2.42 11.31
CA THR A 118 -8.68 2.73 11.59
C THR A 118 -8.88 4.22 11.86
N ALA A 119 -9.89 4.80 11.21
CA ALA A 119 -10.33 6.16 11.44
C ALA A 119 -11.32 6.18 12.62
N GLN A 120 -10.99 6.86 13.71
CA GLN A 120 -11.82 6.86 14.92
C GLN A 120 -13.16 7.57 14.72
N GLY A 121 -13.21 8.61 13.88
CA GLY A 121 -14.39 9.45 13.72
C GLY A 121 -15.57 8.74 13.06
N ASN A 122 -15.31 7.78 12.17
CA ASN A 122 -16.36 7.05 11.46
C ASN A 122 -16.14 5.53 11.36
N ARG A 123 -15.16 5.00 12.11
CA ARG A 123 -14.88 3.57 12.24
C ARG A 123 -14.58 2.85 10.92
N ARG A 124 -14.17 3.60 9.88
CA ARG A 124 -13.63 3.00 8.65
C ARG A 124 -12.25 2.44 8.93
N SER A 125 -11.94 1.29 8.35
CA SER A 125 -10.65 0.64 8.52
C SER A 125 -10.14 0.10 7.20
N VAL A 126 -8.83 0.07 7.06
CA VAL A 126 -8.12 -0.60 5.96
C VAL A 126 -7.09 -1.54 6.55
N GLU A 127 -6.80 -2.61 5.83
CA GLU A 127 -5.71 -3.53 6.07
C GLU A 127 -4.67 -3.36 4.96
N ALA A 128 -3.40 -3.19 5.35
CA ALA A 128 -2.27 -3.16 4.45
C ALA A 128 -1.34 -4.34 4.75
N ARG A 129 -0.88 -5.02 3.69
CA ARG A 129 0.09 -6.12 3.74
C ARG A 129 1.16 -5.93 2.68
N LEU A 130 2.36 -6.42 2.94
CA LEU A 130 3.39 -6.50 1.91
C LEU A 130 2.96 -7.44 0.79
N THR A 131 3.40 -7.16 -0.43
CA THR A 131 3.33 -8.14 -1.51
C THR A 131 4.38 -9.22 -1.29
N LYS A 132 4.16 -10.41 -1.86
CA LYS A 132 5.14 -11.50 -1.84
C LYS A 132 6.50 -11.06 -2.40
N LYS A 133 6.51 -10.27 -3.47
CA LYS A 133 7.74 -9.71 -4.06
C LYS A 133 8.49 -8.84 -3.05
N ALA A 134 7.79 -7.96 -2.33
CA ALA A 134 8.42 -7.13 -1.31
C ALA A 134 9.00 -7.97 -0.17
N GLU A 135 8.27 -8.97 0.32
CA GLU A 135 8.75 -9.89 1.36
C GLU A 135 10.01 -10.64 0.91
N GLU A 136 10.03 -11.18 -0.31
CA GLU A 136 11.19 -11.87 -0.89
C GLU A 136 12.42 -10.95 -0.99
N MET A 137 12.22 -9.70 -1.43
CA MET A 137 13.29 -8.69 -1.49
C MET A 137 13.83 -8.36 -0.08
N GLY A 138 12.94 -8.24 0.91
CA GLY A 138 13.33 -8.03 2.31
C GLY A 138 14.17 -9.18 2.87
N LEU A 139 13.70 -10.42 2.67
CA LEU A 139 14.42 -11.63 3.08
C LEU A 139 15.79 -11.70 2.40
N ARG A 140 15.85 -11.43 1.09
CA ARG A 140 17.10 -11.40 0.34
C ARG A 140 18.09 -10.38 0.92
N SER A 141 17.64 -9.15 1.21
CA SER A 141 18.50 -8.13 1.81
C SER A 141 19.04 -8.54 3.18
N ARG A 142 18.22 -9.21 4.00
CA ARG A 142 18.63 -9.75 5.30
C ARG A 142 19.69 -10.83 5.14
N ASP A 143 19.49 -11.76 4.22
CA ASP A 143 20.43 -12.86 3.96
C ASP A 143 21.78 -12.35 3.47
N LEU A 144 21.77 -11.37 2.55
CA LEU A 144 22.98 -10.70 2.09
C LEU A 144 23.65 -9.93 3.23
N GLY A 145 22.89 -9.20 4.03
CA GLY A 145 23.41 -8.50 5.22
C GLY A 145 24.11 -9.44 6.19
N ASN A 146 23.57 -10.64 6.40
CA ASN A 146 24.20 -11.66 7.24
C ASN A 146 25.51 -12.20 6.63
N LYS A 147 25.56 -12.38 5.30
CA LYS A 147 26.80 -12.76 4.60
C LYS A 147 27.85 -11.65 4.66
N ILE A 148 27.47 -10.40 4.44
CA ILE A 148 28.36 -9.22 4.51
C ILE A 148 29.02 -9.13 5.89
N LYS A 149 28.27 -9.37 6.98
CA LYS A 149 28.79 -9.31 8.36
C LYS A 149 29.94 -10.27 8.64
N VAL A 150 29.98 -11.43 7.97
CA VAL A 150 31.01 -12.45 8.19
C VAL A 150 32.16 -12.36 7.18
N LEU A 151 32.03 -11.54 6.13
CA LEU A 151 33.07 -11.36 5.13
C LEU A 151 34.11 -10.30 5.56
N PRO A 152 35.41 -10.52 5.27
CA PRO A 152 36.43 -9.50 5.40
C PRO A 152 36.08 -8.23 4.61
N ALA A 153 36.50 -7.07 5.10
CA ALA A 153 36.20 -5.78 4.47
C ALA A 153 36.73 -5.65 3.03
N ASN A 154 37.81 -6.37 2.70
CA ASN A 154 38.46 -6.37 1.38
C ASN A 154 37.99 -7.50 0.44
N ALA A 155 37.00 -8.31 0.85
CA ALA A 155 36.48 -9.38 0.01
C ALA A 155 35.70 -8.80 -1.18
N PRO A 156 36.00 -9.16 -2.44
CA PRO A 156 35.28 -8.64 -3.60
C PRO A 156 33.78 -9.00 -3.59
N GLU A 157 33.41 -10.13 -3.00
CA GLU A 157 32.03 -10.56 -2.83
C GLU A 157 31.24 -9.61 -1.91
N ARG A 158 31.91 -8.99 -0.94
CA ARG A 158 31.28 -8.05 -0.01
C ARG A 158 30.72 -6.85 -0.76
N ALA A 159 31.52 -6.25 -1.63
CA ALA A 159 31.09 -5.10 -2.43
C ALA A 159 29.94 -5.45 -3.39
N ALA A 160 29.93 -6.68 -3.92
CA ALA A 160 28.81 -7.15 -4.75
C ALA A 160 27.52 -7.30 -3.94
N PHE A 161 27.58 -7.87 -2.74
CA PHE A 161 26.41 -8.00 -1.87
C PHE A 161 25.90 -6.65 -1.36
N GLU A 162 26.79 -5.73 -1.01
CA GLU A 162 26.42 -4.38 -0.58
C GLU A 162 25.69 -3.64 -1.70
N ARG A 163 26.14 -3.78 -2.95
CA ARG A 163 25.45 -3.21 -4.13
C ARG A 163 24.05 -3.79 -4.31
N GLU A 164 23.91 -5.11 -4.21
CA GLU A 164 22.61 -5.78 -4.35
C GLU A 164 21.64 -5.36 -3.23
N VAL A 165 22.12 -5.19 -1.99
CA VAL A 165 21.31 -4.65 -0.89
C VAL A 165 20.85 -3.22 -1.19
N GLU A 166 21.72 -2.36 -1.72
CA GLU A 166 21.34 -0.99 -2.06
C GLU A 166 20.34 -0.93 -3.23
N GLU A 167 20.48 -1.81 -4.22
CA GLU A 167 19.50 -1.97 -5.30
C GLU A 167 18.12 -2.38 -4.77
N ILE A 168 18.09 -3.33 -3.82
CA ILE A 168 16.85 -3.73 -3.13
C ILE A 168 16.24 -2.55 -2.38
N TYR A 169 17.03 -1.80 -1.62
CA TYR A 169 16.54 -0.65 -0.87
C TYR A 169 16.02 0.46 -1.78
N THR A 170 16.71 0.72 -2.89
CA THR A 170 16.28 1.67 -3.92
C THR A 170 14.93 1.24 -4.46
N TRP A 171 14.78 -0.02 -4.88
CA TRP A 171 13.51 -0.53 -5.38
C TRP A 171 12.39 -0.44 -4.34
N LEU A 172 12.63 -0.85 -3.09
CA LEU A 172 11.63 -0.77 -2.01
C LEU A 172 11.17 0.67 -1.73
N LYS A 173 12.08 1.65 -1.87
CA LYS A 173 11.77 3.06 -1.65
C LYS A 173 10.91 3.66 -2.77
N SER A 174 11.21 3.31 -4.03
CA SER A 174 10.70 4.01 -5.23
C SER A 174 9.74 3.21 -6.10
N ALA A 175 9.56 1.90 -5.86
CA ALA A 175 8.63 1.10 -6.65
C ALA A 175 7.18 1.63 -6.52
N PRO A 176 6.31 1.33 -7.50
CA PRO A 176 4.88 1.61 -7.37
C PRO A 176 4.28 1.04 -6.08
N VAL A 177 3.28 1.72 -5.52
CA VAL A 177 2.68 1.32 -4.23
C VAL A 177 2.13 -0.10 -4.28
N ASP A 178 1.43 -0.44 -5.35
CA ASP A 178 0.82 -1.75 -5.59
C ASP A 178 1.82 -2.89 -5.84
N GLU A 179 3.05 -2.57 -6.24
CA GLU A 179 4.13 -3.56 -6.30
C GLU A 179 4.68 -3.93 -4.91
N VAL A 180 4.52 -3.06 -3.90
CA VAL A 180 5.10 -3.24 -2.56
C VAL A 180 4.05 -3.57 -1.51
N VAL A 181 2.87 -2.96 -1.60
CA VAL A 181 1.81 -3.04 -0.59
C VAL A 181 0.46 -3.31 -1.26
N SER A 182 -0.26 -4.29 -0.73
CA SER A 182 -1.68 -4.50 -1.01
C SER A 182 -2.51 -3.85 0.10
N VAL A 183 -3.54 -3.06 -0.27
CA VAL A 183 -4.44 -2.41 0.70
C VAL A 183 -5.88 -2.82 0.42
N THR A 184 -6.57 -3.31 1.45
CA THR A 184 -7.98 -3.74 1.37
C THR A 184 -8.82 -3.00 2.40
N THR A 185 -9.97 -2.47 1.99
CA THR A 185 -10.94 -1.89 2.93
C THR A 185 -11.61 -2.98 3.75
N LEU A 186 -11.65 -2.80 5.06
CA LEU A 186 -12.33 -3.71 5.97
C LEU A 186 -13.78 -3.25 6.15
N ASN A 187 -14.73 -4.11 5.80
CA ASN A 187 -16.14 -3.87 6.09
C ASN A 187 -16.37 -3.99 7.60
N SER A 188 -16.86 -2.92 8.22
CA SER A 188 -17.28 -2.96 9.62
C SER A 188 -18.43 -3.96 9.76
N LYS A 189 -18.20 -5.08 10.45
CA LYS A 189 -19.33 -5.88 10.96
C LYS A 189 -20.15 -4.93 11.84
N LYS A 190 -21.44 -4.77 11.52
CA LYS A 190 -22.40 -4.12 12.41
C LYS A 190 -22.42 -4.94 13.69
N GLU A 191 -21.72 -4.49 14.73
CA GLU A 191 -21.91 -5.00 16.08
C GLU A 191 -23.36 -4.70 16.47
N LYS A 192 -24.17 -5.75 16.58
CA LYS A 192 -25.52 -5.64 17.16
C LYS A 192 -25.31 -5.18 18.60
N ARG A 193 -25.84 -3.99 18.91
CA ARG A 193 -25.93 -3.45 20.26
C ARG A 193 -26.71 -4.37 21.17
#